data_AF-A0A8K2A8J8-F1
#
_entry.id   AF-A0A8K2A8J8-F1
#
_cell.length_a   1.000
_cell.length_b   1.000
_cell.length_c   1.000
_cell.angle_alpha   90.00
_cell.angle_beta   90.00
_cell.angle_gamma   90.00
#
_symmetry.space_group_name_H-M   'P 1'
#
loop_
_entity.id
_entity.type
_entity.pdbx_description
1 polymer ?
#
loop_
_entity_poly.entity_id
_entity_poly.type
_entity_poly.pdbx_seq_one_letter_code
_entity_poly.pdbx_strand_id
1 'polypeptide(L)' 'MEQPTIEQALLEQVRALTPSQQQEVLDFAAFLRQKLPQPTPKVRTPGLHPDAFVMNDDFDEPLPDSFWLGEDA' A
#
# COMPACT_ATOMS: atom_id res chain seq x y z
N MET A 1 23.80 -15.90 -19.01
CA MET A 1 23.46 -14.65 -19.71
C MET A 1 22.84 -13.74 -18.67
N GLU A 2 23.52 -12.68 -18.27
CA GLU A 2 22.96 -11.70 -17.34
C GLU A 2 21.90 -10.88 -18.08
N GLN A 3 20.68 -10.82 -17.54
CA GLN A 3 19.61 -10.01 -18.13
C GLN A 3 19.86 -8.54 -17.80
N PRO A 4 19.61 -7.62 -18.75
CA PRO A 4 19.72 -6.19 -18.47
C PRO A 4 18.75 -5.80 -17.35
N THR A 5 19.17 -4.85 -16.53
CA THR A 5 18.28 -4.24 -15.53
C THR A 5 17.11 -3.54 -16.22
N ILE A 6 16.00 -3.35 -15.50
CA ILE A 6 14.82 -2.63 -16.01
C ILE A 6 15.21 -1.22 -16.49
N GLU A 7 16.11 -0.54 -15.77
CA GLU A 7 16.59 0.79 -16.13
C GLU A 7 17.34 0.79 -17.47
N GLN A 8 18.21 -0.20 -17.69
CA GLN A 8 18.95 -0.36 -18.94
C GLN A 8 18.02 -0.66 -20.11
N ALA A 9 17.10 -1.61 -19.94
CA ALA A 9 16.12 -1.97 -20.97
C ALA A 9 15.21 -0.78 -21.34
N LEU A 10 14.78 0.01 -20.36
CA LEU A 10 13.98 1.21 -20.60
C LEU A 10 14.76 2.26 -21.39
N LEU A 11 16.00 2.54 -21.01
CA LEU A 11 16.85 3.52 -21.70
C LEU A 11 17.13 3.13 -23.16
N GLU A 12 17.38 1.84 -23.42
CA GLU A 12 17.57 1.34 -24.78
C GLU A 12 16.32 1.55 -25.66
N GLN A 13 15.14 1.22 -25.13
CA GLN A 13 13.88 1.41 -25.86
C GLN A 13 13.59 2.89 -26.12
N VAL A 14 13.76 3.76 -25.12
CA VAL A 14 13.49 5.21 -25.27
C VAL A 14 14.44 5.86 -26.28
N ARG A 15 15.70 5.41 -26.36
CA ARG A 15 16.67 5.90 -27.36
C ARG A 15 16.29 5.55 -28.80
N ALA A 16 15.56 4.47 -29.02
CA ALA A 16 15.11 4.06 -30.35
C ALA A 16 13.88 4.85 -30.84
N LEU A 17 13.22 5.62 -29.97
CA LEU A 17 12.03 6.40 -30.28
C LEU A 17 12.36 7.76 -30.90
N THR A 18 11.38 8.32 -31.63
CA THR A 18 11.44 9.71 -32.12
C THR A 18 11.33 10.72 -30.97
N PRO A 19 11.77 11.99 -31.14
CA PRO A 19 11.65 13.01 -30.09
C PRO A 19 10.22 13.19 -29.56
N SER A 20 9.21 13.10 -30.44
CA SER A 20 7.80 13.20 -30.02
C SER A 20 7.38 12.05 -29.11
N GLN A 21 7.82 10.83 -29.41
CA GLN A 21 7.49 9.65 -28.60
C GLN A 21 8.28 9.63 -27.29
N GLN A 22 9.52 10.14 -27.29
CA GLN A 22 10.27 10.34 -26.05
C GLN A 22 9.56 11.31 -25.11
N GLN A 23 8.96 12.38 -25.65
CA GLN A 23 8.15 13.31 -24.85
C GLN A 23 6.92 12.62 -24.25
N GLU A 24 6.23 11.77 -25.00
CA GLU A 24 5.09 11.00 -24.48
C GLU A 24 5.48 10.10 -23.30
N VAL A 25 6.67 9.48 -23.34
CA VAL A 25 7.21 8.69 -22.21
C VAL A 25 7.45 9.58 -20.98
N LEU A 26 7.98 10.79 -21.17
CA LEU A 26 8.17 11.76 -20.09
C LEU A 26 6.83 12.20 -19.49
N ASP A 27 5.84 12.47 -20.34
CA ASP A 27 4.51 12.87 -19.92
C ASP A 27 3.83 11.74 -19.12
N PHE A 28 3.98 10.49 -19.57
CA PHE A 28 3.49 9.32 -18.84
C PHE A 28 4.19 9.13 -17.48
N ALA A 29 5.50 9.34 -17.41
CA ALA A 29 6.23 9.28 -16.15
C ALA A 29 5.75 10.38 -15.17
N ALA A 30 5.47 11.59 -15.67
CA ALA A 30 4.87 12.66 -14.88
C ALA A 30 3.46 12.28 -14.39
N PHE A 31 2.65 11.68 -15.27
CA PHE A 31 1.33 11.16 -14.91
C PHE A 31 1.39 10.11 -13.81
N LEU A 32 2.33 9.15 -13.86
CA LEU A 32 2.49 8.12 -12.82
C LEU A 32 2.80 8.74 -11.44
N ARG A 33 3.61 9.80 -11.40
CA ARG A 33 3.92 10.53 -10.15
C ARG A 33 2.72 11.26 -9.56
N GLN A 34 1.76 11.66 -10.40
CA GLN A 34 0.53 12.32 -9.96
C GLN A 34 -0.56 11.31 -9.59
N LYS A 35 -0.67 10.20 -10.33
CA LYS A 35 -1.70 9.17 -10.13
C LYS A 35 -1.50 8.35 -8.86
N LEU A 36 -0.26 8.17 -8.43
CA LEU A 36 0.04 7.58 -7.14
C LEU A 36 0.04 8.70 -6.11
N PRO A 37 -1.05 8.93 -5.34
CA PRO A 37 -0.93 9.75 -4.16
C PRO A 37 0.16 9.11 -3.32
N GLN A 38 1.28 9.81 -3.17
CA GLN A 38 2.24 9.46 -2.14
C GLN A 38 1.42 9.29 -0.86
N PRO A 39 1.55 8.17 -0.13
CA PRO A 39 0.78 7.97 1.08
C PRO A 39 1.18 9.10 2.03
N THR A 40 0.37 10.16 2.05
CA THR A 40 0.46 11.18 3.05
C THR A 40 0.22 10.44 4.36
N PRO A 41 1.05 10.66 5.40
CA PRO A 41 0.82 10.04 6.68
C PRO A 41 -0.61 10.40 7.10
N LYS A 42 -1.51 9.40 7.08
CA LYS A 42 -2.90 9.63 7.47
C LYS A 42 -2.89 9.97 8.94
N VAL A 43 -3.25 11.21 9.26
CA VAL A 43 -3.46 11.64 10.64
C VAL A 43 -4.64 10.84 11.19
N ARG A 44 -4.49 10.24 12.38
CA ARG A 44 -5.61 9.57 13.05
C ARG A 44 -6.65 10.63 13.39
N THR A 45 -7.90 10.42 13.00
CA THR A 45 -9.03 11.27 13.42
C THR A 45 -9.53 10.78 14.77
N PRO A 46 -9.35 11.53 15.88
CA PRO A 46 -9.92 11.15 17.16
C PRO A 46 -11.44 11.12 17.07
N GLY A 47 -12.09 10.08 17.61
CA GLY A 47 -13.55 9.99 17.65
C GLY A 47 -14.23 9.87 16.28
N LEU A 48 -13.60 9.24 15.28
CA LEU A 48 -14.22 9.05 13.96
C LEU A 48 -15.50 8.20 14.00
N HIS A 49 -15.60 7.31 14.99
CA HIS A 49 -16.72 6.38 15.16
C HIS A 49 -17.15 6.34 16.64
N PRO A 50 -17.73 7.43 17.18
CA PRO A 50 -18.25 7.42 18.53
C PRO A 50 -19.40 6.40 18.61
N ASP A 51 -19.49 5.69 19.72
CA ASP A 51 -20.56 4.71 20.04
C ASP A 51 -20.71 3.54 19.06
N ALA A 52 -19.79 3.39 18.09
CA ALA A 52 -19.83 2.30 17.11
C ALA A 52 -19.41 0.95 17.70
N PHE A 53 -18.79 0.96 18.88
CA PHE A 53 -18.42 -0.22 19.63
C PHE A 53 -18.63 0.05 21.11
N VAL A 54 -19.10 -0.96 21.83
CA VAL A 54 -19.21 -0.97 23.28
C VAL A 54 -18.21 -1.99 23.79
N MET A 55 -17.28 -1.55 24.61
CA MET A 55 -16.34 -2.43 25.29
C MET A 55 -17.07 -3.03 26.49
N ASN A 56 -17.11 -4.35 26.59
CA ASN A 56 -17.71 -5.02 27.73
C ASN A 56 -16.81 -4.85 28.96
N ASP A 57 -17.41 -4.87 30.15
CA ASP A 57 -16.72 -4.69 31.43
C ASP A 57 -15.71 -5.81 31.71
N ASP A 58 -15.88 -6.97 31.07
CA ASP A 58 -15.01 -8.15 31.17
C ASP A 58 -13.82 -8.15 30.18
N PHE A 59 -13.60 -7.08 29.40
CA PHE A 59 -12.57 -7.09 28.36
C PHE A 59 -11.16 -7.37 28.88
N ASP A 60 -10.84 -6.86 30.08
CA ASP A 60 -9.54 -7.05 30.70
C ASP A 60 -9.44 -8.38 31.48
N GLU A 61 -10.54 -9.15 31.58
CA GLU A 61 -10.51 -10.45 32.23
C GLU A 61 -9.75 -11.48 31.38
N PRO A 62 -9.02 -12.42 32.02
CA PRO A 62 -8.35 -13.47 31.28
C PRO A 62 -9.37 -14.34 30.56
N LEU A 63 -9.09 -14.65 29.28
CA LEU A 63 -9.91 -15.58 28.53
C LEU A 63 -9.92 -16.96 29.21
N PRO A 64 -11.08 -17.64 29.28
CA PRO A 64 -11.18 -18.94 29.95
C PRO A 64 -10.36 -20.00 29.23
N ASP A 65 -9.91 -21.03 29.96
CA ASP A 65 -9.11 -22.12 29.39
C ASP A 65 -9.81 -22.83 28.23
N SER A 66 -11.15 -22.90 28.24
CA SER A 66 -11.94 -23.46 27.12
C SER A 66 -11.78 -22.69 25.82
N PHE A 67 -11.50 -21.38 25.87
CA PHE A 67 -11.18 -20.58 24.69
C PHE A 67 -9.85 -21.03 24.06
N TRP A 68 -8.88 -21.43 24.89
CA TRP A 68 -7.54 -21.84 24.44
C TRP A 68 -7.44 -23.34 24.12
N LEU A 69 -8.10 -24.18 24.90
CA LEU A 69 -7.96 -25.64 24.89
C LEU A 69 -9.14 -26.36 24.23
N GLY A 70 -10.24 -25.66 23.95
CA GLY A 70 -11.50 -26.26 23.50
C GLY A 70 -12.34 -26.79 24.66
N GLU A 71 -13.57 -27.18 24.37
CA GLU A 71 -14.57 -27.61 25.36
C GLU A 71 -14.31 -29.03 25.92
N ASP A 72 -13.44 -29.80 25.25
CA ASP A 72 -13.16 -31.21 25.54
C ASP A 72 -11.82 -31.45 26.29
N ALA A 73 -11.25 -30.41 26.92
CA ALA A 73 -9.97 -30.49 27.64
C ALA A 73 -10.08 -31.08 29.05
#